data_AF-A0A840UHD9-F1
#
_entry.id   AF-A0A840UHD9-F1
#
_cell.length_a   1.000
_cell.length_b   1.000
_cell.length_c   1.000
_cell.angle_alpha   90.00
_cell.angle_beta   90.00
_cell.angle_gamma   90.00
#
_symmetry.space_group_name_H-M   'P 1'
#
loop_
_entity.id
_entity.type
_entity.pdbx_description
1 polymer ?
#
loop_
_entity_poly.entity_id
_entity_poly.type
_entity_poly.pdbx_seq_one_letter_code
_entity_poly.pdbx_strand_id
1 'polypeptide(L)'
;MKKILFVLLLLFFIVPLKANAEIRQSEVNNTVAMESAFTYKEPLSENSPAQTTAIKTADIFSIYVKSTRFYNRSKTNFRAHIELDITSKTELIDLLFDKDCPPQIEYTKDGQTHVLPLKKVYYNDQYFISFKLKSADLDALYTADTVNVIFPVITNGSNVDYKKDKNGQMQKIYVKQSLEKNSTTIEKSYTIPHSIIAEWQKVLTSDLQPGSITDTL
;
A
#
# COMPACT_ATOMS: atom_id res chain seq x y z
N MET A 1 -47.29 11.62 -14.83
CA MET A 1 -46.03 12.03 -14.15
C MET A 1 -45.91 11.29 -12.83
N LYS A 2 -44.69 10.93 -12.37
CA LYS A 2 -44.33 10.08 -11.20
C LYS A 2 -44.00 8.60 -11.49
N LYS A 3 -42.98 8.30 -12.30
CA LYS A 3 -42.27 6.99 -12.28
C LYS A 3 -40.78 7.05 -12.67
N ILE A 4 -40.11 8.20 -12.54
CA ILE A 4 -38.69 8.35 -12.91
C ILE A 4 -37.79 8.72 -11.72
N LEU A 5 -38.35 8.95 -10.53
CA LEU A 5 -37.60 9.49 -9.39
C LEU A 5 -37.17 8.43 -8.35
N PHE A 6 -37.00 7.18 -8.73
CA PHE A 6 -36.54 6.13 -7.80
C PHE A 6 -35.25 5.40 -8.23
N VAL A 7 -34.76 5.64 -9.45
CA VAL A 7 -33.50 5.04 -9.92
C VAL A 7 -32.30 5.95 -9.64
N LEU A 8 -32.50 7.27 -9.49
CA LEU A 8 -31.43 8.19 -9.11
C LEU A 8 -31.04 8.12 -7.62
N LEU A 9 -31.87 7.49 -6.77
CA LEU A 9 -31.61 7.40 -5.32
C LEU A 9 -30.68 6.22 -4.94
N LEU A 10 -30.41 5.30 -5.87
CA LEU A 10 -29.51 4.15 -5.66
C LEU A 10 -28.05 4.41 -6.08
N LEU A 11 -27.76 5.58 -6.67
CA LEU A 11 -26.41 6.01 -7.04
C LEU A 11 -25.71 6.84 -5.94
N PHE A 12 -26.37 7.04 -4.80
CA PHE A 12 -25.85 7.76 -3.64
C PHE A 12 -25.71 6.85 -2.41
N PHE A 13 -25.31 5.59 -2.59
CA PHE A 13 -24.55 4.93 -1.53
C PHE A 13 -23.14 5.53 -1.55
N ILE A 14 -23.08 6.67 -0.89
CA ILE A 14 -21.95 7.26 -0.19
C ILE A 14 -20.87 6.19 -0.01
N VAL A 15 -19.75 6.33 -0.71
CA VAL A 15 -18.49 5.70 -0.32
C VAL A 15 -17.80 6.74 0.56
N PRO A 16 -17.92 6.72 1.91
CA PRO A 16 -16.99 7.46 2.71
C PRO A 16 -15.95 6.48 3.29
N LEU A 17 -14.68 6.86 3.15
CA LEU A 17 -13.49 6.31 3.83
C LEU A 17 -12.98 4.93 3.39
N LYS A 18 -12.22 4.88 2.29
CA LYS A 18 -11.33 3.73 2.00
C LYS A 18 -9.83 4.02 2.15
N ALA A 19 -9.47 5.23 2.57
CA ALA A 19 -8.08 5.69 2.55
C ALA A 19 -7.84 6.67 3.69
N ASN A 20 -6.87 6.37 4.56
CA ASN A 20 -6.14 7.41 5.28
C ASN A 20 -4.87 7.65 4.48
N ALA A 21 -4.68 8.89 4.07
CA ALA A 21 -3.51 9.36 3.33
C ALA A 21 -2.87 10.49 4.15
N GLU A 22 -1.56 10.44 4.30
CA GLU A 22 -0.80 11.45 5.02
C GLU A 22 0.54 11.65 4.32
N ILE A 23 0.86 12.89 3.99
CA ILE A 23 2.20 13.27 3.58
C ILE A 23 2.97 13.73 4.81
N ARG A 24 4.09 13.07 5.07
CA ARG A 24 5.01 13.38 6.16
C ARG A 24 6.31 13.90 5.61
N GLN A 25 6.87 14.91 6.28
CA GLN A 25 8.20 15.41 6.00
C GLN A 25 9.02 15.35 7.27
N SER A 26 10.28 14.94 7.16
CA SER A 26 11.20 14.86 8.30
C SER A 26 12.60 15.32 7.90
N GLU A 27 13.28 15.96 8.83
CA GLU A 27 14.66 16.42 8.67
C GLU A 27 15.45 16.01 9.91
N VAL A 28 16.56 15.31 9.68
CA VAL A 28 17.51 14.96 10.73
C VAL A 28 18.91 15.19 10.18
N ASN A 29 19.62 16.15 10.77
CA ASN A 29 20.97 16.56 10.37
C ASN A 29 21.08 16.98 8.88
N ASN A 30 21.66 16.12 8.06
CA ASN A 30 21.91 16.30 6.63
C ASN A 30 20.97 15.42 5.78
N THR A 31 19.90 14.90 6.37
CA THR A 31 18.93 14.04 5.70
C THR A 31 17.57 14.72 5.72
N VAL A 32 16.94 14.84 4.56
CA VAL A 32 15.55 15.29 4.42
C VAL A 32 14.78 14.18 3.73
N ALA A 33 13.65 13.79 4.31
CA ALA A 33 12.79 12.76 3.76
C ALA A 33 11.35 13.27 3.65
N MET A 34 10.66 12.80 2.63
CA MET A 34 9.23 13.00 2.42
C MET A 34 8.60 11.66 2.08
N GLU A 35 7.45 11.38 2.68
CA GLU A 35 6.74 10.12 2.57
C GLU A 35 5.26 10.40 2.34
N SER A 36 4.63 9.67 1.42
CA SER A 36 3.17 9.52 1.40
C SER A 36 2.85 8.14 1.95
N ALA A 37 1.99 8.11 2.97
CA ALA A 37 1.52 6.90 3.63
C ALA A 37 0.05 6.68 3.30
N PHE A 38 -0.25 5.64 2.52
CA PHE A 38 -1.60 5.24 2.17
C PHE A 38 -1.98 3.94 2.88
N THR A 39 -3.12 3.90 3.56
CA THR A 39 -3.66 2.66 4.15
C THR A 39 -5.02 2.32 3.55
N TYR A 40 -5.11 1.13 2.93
CA TYR A 40 -6.36 0.62 2.38
C TYR A 40 -7.20 -0.04 3.47
N LYS A 41 -8.46 0.37 3.56
CA LYS A 41 -9.42 -0.15 4.55
C LYS A 41 -10.58 -0.88 3.87
N GLU A 42 -10.96 -2.03 4.42
CA GLU A 42 -12.11 -2.81 3.97
C GLU A 42 -13.14 -2.90 5.12
N PRO A 43 -14.45 -2.73 4.84
CA PRO A 43 -15.48 -2.88 5.86
C PRO A 43 -15.51 -4.31 6.38
N LEU A 44 -15.62 -4.45 7.70
CA LEU A 44 -15.86 -5.75 8.34
C LEU A 44 -17.33 -6.12 8.14
N SER A 45 -17.59 -7.22 7.44
CA SER A 45 -18.95 -7.76 7.30
C SER A 45 -19.36 -8.43 8.62
N GLU A 46 -19.99 -7.67 9.52
CA GLU A 46 -20.72 -8.27 10.64
C GLU A 46 -22.08 -8.78 10.12
N ASN A 47 -22.29 -10.10 10.15
CA ASN A 47 -23.63 -10.69 9.95
C ASN A 47 -24.50 -10.32 11.17
N SER A 48 -25.05 -9.11 11.21
CA SER A 48 -26.03 -8.74 12.23
C SER A 48 -27.04 -7.73 11.67
N PRO A 49 -28.35 -8.06 11.68
CA PRO A 49 -29.36 -7.13 11.23
C PRO A 49 -29.60 -6.08 12.33
N ALA A 50 -29.51 -4.82 11.94
CA ALA A 50 -29.90 -3.63 12.69
C ALA A 50 -28.98 -3.22 13.86
N GLN A 51 -28.00 -2.35 13.57
CA GLN A 51 -27.70 -1.19 14.40
C GLN A 51 -26.92 -0.14 13.59
N THR A 52 -27.39 1.11 13.63
CA THR A 52 -26.83 2.32 13.02
C THR A 52 -25.54 2.78 13.71
N THR A 53 -24.63 1.85 13.99
CA THR A 53 -23.31 2.12 14.58
C THR A 53 -22.25 2.10 13.49
N ALA A 54 -21.27 3.02 13.59
CA ALA A 54 -20.21 3.24 12.62
C ALA A 54 -19.67 1.95 12.01
N ILE A 55 -19.58 1.90 10.67
CA ILE A 55 -19.03 0.76 9.93
C ILE A 55 -17.61 0.51 10.45
N LYS A 56 -17.38 -0.60 11.16
CA LYS A 56 -16.04 -1.01 11.54
C LYS A 56 -15.29 -1.39 10.27
N THR A 57 -14.05 -0.92 10.16
CA THR A 57 -13.17 -1.22 9.05
C THR A 57 -11.91 -1.90 9.57
N ALA A 58 -11.34 -2.78 8.75
CA ALA A 58 -10.02 -3.33 8.97
C ALA A 58 -9.04 -2.72 7.98
N ASP A 59 -7.86 -2.34 8.49
CA ASP A 59 -6.73 -1.94 7.67
C ASP A 59 -6.16 -3.20 7.03
N ILE A 60 -6.20 -3.30 5.71
CA ILE A 60 -5.76 -4.52 5.00
C ILE A 60 -4.27 -4.45 4.71
N PHE A 61 -3.83 -3.34 4.12
CA PHE A 61 -2.44 -3.09 3.81
C PHE A 61 -2.16 -1.58 3.81
N SER A 62 -0.88 -1.22 3.88
CA SER A 62 -0.41 0.14 3.63
C SER A 62 0.65 0.16 2.54
N ILE A 63 0.65 1.21 1.73
CA ILE A 63 1.69 1.52 0.74
C ILE A 63 2.35 2.83 1.16
N TYR A 64 3.68 2.86 1.17
CA TYR A 64 4.47 4.05 1.45
C TYR A 64 5.33 4.37 0.24
N VAL A 65 5.26 5.59 -0.29
CA VAL A 65 6.23 6.09 -1.27
C VAL A 65 7.11 7.10 -0.57
N LYS A 66 8.43 6.85 -0.57
CA LYS A 66 9.41 7.61 0.17
C LYS A 66 10.46 8.18 -0.76
N SER A 67 10.78 9.45 -0.56
CA SER A 67 11.92 10.13 -1.18
C SER A 67 12.82 10.67 -0.08
N THR A 68 14.04 10.15 0.01
CA THR A 68 15.04 10.58 0.99
C THR A 68 16.25 11.15 0.28
N ARG A 69 16.68 12.34 0.69
CA ARG A 69 17.90 12.99 0.19
C ARG A 69 18.95 13.07 1.30
N PHE A 70 20.12 12.52 1.03
CA PHE A 70 21.29 12.57 1.90
C PHE A 70 22.27 13.61 1.39
N TYR A 71 22.36 14.73 2.09
CA TYR A 71 23.23 15.84 1.75
C TYR A 71 24.66 15.64 2.26
N ASN A 72 25.64 16.14 1.52
CA ASN A 72 27.01 16.26 2.02
C ASN A 72 27.13 17.42 3.03
N ARG A 73 28.32 17.59 3.64
CA ARG A 73 28.58 18.67 4.62
C ARG A 73 28.30 20.09 4.08
N SER A 74 28.39 20.30 2.76
CA SER A 74 28.12 21.59 2.12
C SER A 74 26.66 21.81 1.74
N LYS A 75 25.75 20.85 1.96
CA LYS A 75 24.32 20.91 1.61
C LYS A 75 24.00 21.20 0.14
N THR A 76 24.97 21.08 -0.76
CA THR A 76 24.82 21.38 -2.19
C THR A 76 24.76 20.13 -3.07
N ASN A 77 25.31 19.00 -2.61
CA ASN A 77 25.25 17.73 -3.30
C ASN A 77 24.47 16.72 -2.47
N PHE A 78 23.63 15.91 -3.11
CA PHE A 78 22.87 14.87 -2.42
C PHE A 78 22.87 13.52 -3.15
N ARG A 79 22.63 12.45 -2.39
CA ARG A 79 22.20 11.15 -2.92
C ARG A 79 20.72 10.97 -2.66
N ALA A 80 19.96 10.57 -3.67
CA ALA A 80 18.55 10.25 -3.53
C ALA A 80 18.36 8.75 -3.29
N HIS A 81 17.45 8.42 -2.38
CA HIS A 81 16.95 7.07 -2.18
C HIS A 81 15.43 7.13 -2.26
N ILE A 82 14.87 6.34 -3.17
CA ILE A 82 13.43 6.30 -3.42
C ILE A 82 12.97 4.86 -3.25
N GLU A 83 11.92 4.68 -2.45
CA GLU A 83 11.37 3.39 -2.09
C GLU A 83 9.85 3.41 -2.21
N LEU A 84 9.31 2.26 -2.59
CA LEU A 84 7.91 1.93 -2.41
C LEU A 84 7.83 0.72 -1.50
N ASP A 85 7.22 0.91 -0.34
CA ASP A 85 7.06 -0.12 0.68
C ASP A 85 5.60 -0.55 0.72
N ILE A 86 5.35 -1.86 0.79
CA ILE A 86 4.01 -2.41 0.98
C ILE A 86 4.03 -3.26 2.23
N THR A 87 3.09 -3.00 3.14
CA THR A 87 2.96 -3.72 4.41
C THR A 87 1.59 -4.33 4.59
N SER A 88 1.50 -5.56 5.09
CA SER A 88 0.24 -6.13 5.57
C SER A 88 -0.19 -5.47 6.89
N LYS A 89 -1.51 -5.29 7.08
CA LYS A 89 -2.10 -4.72 8.30
C LYS A 89 -3.18 -5.59 8.93
N THR A 90 -3.56 -6.69 8.27
CA THR A 90 -4.65 -7.56 8.73
C THR A 90 -4.22 -9.02 8.83
N GLU A 91 -4.86 -9.75 9.73
CA GLU A 91 -4.81 -11.22 9.80
C GLU A 91 -6.00 -11.87 9.07
N LEU A 92 -6.95 -11.07 8.56
CA LEU A 92 -8.17 -11.57 7.91
C LEU A 92 -7.93 -12.08 6.49
N ILE A 93 -6.89 -11.57 5.83
CA ILE A 93 -6.51 -11.93 4.47
C ILE A 93 -5.03 -12.27 4.51
N ASP A 94 -4.71 -13.48 4.05
CA ASP A 94 -3.33 -13.95 3.98
C ASP A 94 -2.67 -13.42 2.69
N LEU A 95 -2.24 -12.16 2.74
CA LEU A 95 -1.48 -11.53 1.68
C LEU A 95 -0.08 -12.15 1.61
N LEU A 96 0.29 -12.69 0.45
CA LEU A 96 1.62 -13.24 0.22
C LEU A 96 2.60 -12.11 -0.11
N PHE A 97 3.60 -11.94 0.75
CA PHE A 97 4.79 -11.14 0.48
C PHE A 97 5.94 -12.10 0.18
N ASP A 98 6.32 -12.19 -1.09
CA ASP A 98 7.42 -13.05 -1.52
C ASP A 98 8.28 -12.35 -2.58
N LYS A 99 9.56 -12.70 -2.66
CA LYS A 99 10.48 -12.10 -3.63
C LYS A 99 10.21 -12.57 -5.06
N ASP A 100 9.85 -13.84 -5.21
CA ASP A 100 9.68 -14.51 -6.50
C ASP A 100 8.23 -14.34 -7.00
N CYS A 101 7.28 -14.10 -6.09
CA CYS A 101 5.91 -13.70 -6.39
C CYS A 101 5.51 -12.45 -5.57
N PRO A 102 6.07 -11.27 -5.88
CA PRO A 102 5.75 -10.04 -5.15
C PRO A 102 4.37 -9.49 -5.56
N PRO A 103 3.73 -8.66 -4.71
CA PRO A 103 2.63 -7.82 -5.13
C PRO A 103 3.02 -6.97 -6.35
N GLN A 104 2.09 -6.78 -7.26
CA GLN A 104 2.29 -6.03 -8.49
C GLN A 104 1.51 -4.71 -8.45
N ILE A 105 1.97 -3.74 -9.23
CA ILE A 105 1.18 -2.53 -9.53
C ILE A 105 0.80 -2.61 -10.99
N GLU A 106 -0.49 -2.59 -11.26
CA GLU A 106 -1.06 -2.50 -12.59
C GLU A 106 -1.68 -1.13 -12.82
N TYR A 107 -1.59 -0.64 -14.04
CA TYR A 107 -2.27 0.57 -14.44
C TYR A 107 -2.94 0.39 -15.79
N THR A 108 -4.12 0.98 -15.95
CA THR A 108 -4.82 1.02 -17.24
C THR A 108 -4.68 2.41 -17.84
N LYS A 109 -4.29 2.46 -19.12
CA LYS A 109 -4.26 3.68 -19.92
C LYS A 109 -4.84 3.40 -21.30
N ASP A 110 -5.79 4.23 -21.72
CA ASP A 110 -6.42 4.14 -23.04
C ASP A 110 -7.02 2.75 -23.31
N GLY A 111 -7.58 2.13 -22.26
CA GLY A 111 -8.17 0.80 -22.30
C GLY A 111 -7.18 -0.37 -22.27
N GLN A 112 -5.87 -0.13 -22.19
CA GLN A 112 -4.84 -1.18 -22.07
C GLN A 112 -4.29 -1.24 -20.66
N THR A 113 -4.19 -2.46 -20.10
CA THR A 113 -3.59 -2.70 -18.79
C THR A 113 -2.12 -3.07 -18.95
N HIS A 114 -1.29 -2.46 -18.11
CA HIS A 114 0.15 -2.65 -18.07
C HIS A 114 0.60 -2.96 -16.64
N VAL A 115 1.60 -3.82 -16.52
CA VAL A 115 2.30 -4.07 -15.24
C VAL A 115 3.45 -3.07 -15.11
N LEU A 116 3.51 -2.37 -13.98
CA LEU A 116 4.59 -1.45 -13.68
C LEU A 116 5.90 -2.23 -13.44
N PRO A 117 7.00 -1.93 -14.16
CA PRO A 117 8.22 -2.71 -14.06
C PRO A 117 9.02 -2.38 -12.79
N LEU A 118 8.69 -3.04 -11.68
CA LEU A 118 9.40 -2.94 -10.40
C LEU A 118 10.64 -3.86 -10.38
N LYS A 119 11.84 -3.27 -10.55
CA LYS A 119 13.06 -4.05 -10.87
C LYS A 119 13.84 -4.59 -9.68
N LYS A 120 13.73 -3.98 -8.50
CA LYS A 120 14.55 -4.33 -7.33
C LYS A 120 13.67 -4.52 -6.11
N VAL A 121 13.41 -5.78 -5.82
CA VAL A 121 12.58 -6.23 -4.71
C VAL A 121 13.47 -6.61 -3.53
N TYR A 122 13.23 -5.99 -2.38
CA TYR A 122 13.78 -6.38 -1.09
C TYR A 122 12.66 -7.03 -0.28
N TYR A 123 12.79 -8.33 -0.08
CA TYR A 123 11.98 -9.03 0.91
C TYR A 123 12.55 -8.72 2.29
N ASN A 124 11.75 -8.10 3.15
CA ASN A 124 12.14 -7.82 4.53
C ASN A 124 11.63 -8.95 5.43
N ASP A 125 10.32 -9.16 5.45
CA ASP A 125 9.65 -10.24 6.19
C ASP A 125 8.29 -10.57 5.54
N GLN A 126 7.52 -11.50 6.12
CA GLN A 126 6.24 -11.92 5.53
C GLN A 126 5.12 -10.85 5.55
N TYR A 127 5.39 -9.70 6.14
CA TYR A 127 4.46 -8.57 6.17
C TYR A 127 4.98 -7.35 5.47
N PHE A 128 6.19 -7.39 4.93
CA PHE A 128 6.83 -6.23 4.38
C PHE A 128 7.72 -6.59 3.19
N ILE A 129 7.37 -6.01 2.05
CA ILE A 129 8.21 -5.96 0.87
C ILE A 129 8.49 -4.52 0.48
N SER A 130 9.71 -4.27 0.01
CA SER A 130 10.14 -2.95 -0.46
C SER A 130 10.65 -3.04 -1.90
N PHE A 131 10.40 -1.99 -2.67
CA PHE A 131 10.87 -1.84 -4.03
C PHE A 131 11.76 -0.61 -4.11
N LYS A 132 13.00 -0.79 -4.61
CA LYS A 132 13.83 0.36 -4.95
C LYS A 132 13.35 0.97 -6.26
N LEU A 133 13.12 2.27 -6.24
CA LEU A 133 12.64 3.03 -7.39
C LEU A 133 13.67 4.08 -7.84
N LYS A 134 13.40 4.61 -9.03
CA LYS A 134 13.82 5.92 -9.52
C LYS A 134 12.58 6.81 -9.62
N SER A 135 12.78 8.14 -9.62
CA SER A 135 11.66 9.08 -9.72
C SER A 135 10.74 8.81 -10.92
N ALA A 136 11.34 8.43 -12.06
CA ALA A 136 10.61 8.18 -13.30
C ALA A 136 9.88 6.82 -13.33
N ASP A 137 10.15 5.92 -12.38
CA ASP A 137 9.57 4.57 -12.41
C ASP A 137 8.06 4.59 -12.16
N LEU A 138 7.50 5.67 -11.59
CA LEU A 138 6.05 5.84 -11.35
C LEU A 138 5.37 6.79 -12.36
N ASP A 139 6.08 7.37 -13.33
CA ASP A 139 5.56 8.44 -14.18
C ASP A 139 4.30 8.04 -14.97
N ALA A 140 4.25 6.78 -15.41
CA ALA A 140 3.10 6.24 -16.13
C ALA A 140 1.81 6.23 -15.28
N LEU A 141 1.92 6.15 -13.95
CA LEU A 141 0.78 6.12 -13.06
C LEU A 141 0.06 7.49 -13.01
N TYR A 142 0.79 8.59 -13.16
CA TYR A 142 0.25 9.95 -12.98
C TYR A 142 -0.80 10.33 -14.02
N THR A 143 -0.78 9.67 -15.17
CA THR A 143 -1.74 9.90 -16.25
C THR A 143 -2.65 8.69 -16.50
N ALA A 144 -2.53 7.63 -15.70
CA ALA A 144 -3.30 6.42 -15.84
C ALA A 144 -4.78 6.64 -15.48
N ASP A 145 -5.66 5.95 -16.19
CA ASP A 145 -7.10 6.03 -15.98
C ASP A 145 -7.49 5.28 -14.70
N THR A 146 -6.81 4.15 -14.42
CA THR A 146 -6.90 3.42 -13.15
C THR A 146 -5.55 2.88 -12.74
N VAL A 147 -5.34 2.76 -11.43
CA VAL A 147 -4.15 2.11 -10.84
C VAL A 147 -4.63 1.11 -9.80
N ASN A 148 -4.10 -0.10 -9.83
CA ASN A 148 -4.42 -1.16 -8.89
C ASN A 148 -3.14 -1.76 -8.32
N VAL A 149 -3.18 -2.11 -7.03
CA VAL A 149 -2.22 -3.06 -6.46
C VAL A 149 -2.84 -4.45 -6.52
N ILE A 150 -2.09 -5.40 -7.06
CA ILE A 150 -2.48 -6.79 -7.19
C ILE A 150 -1.69 -7.60 -6.19
N PHE A 151 -2.39 -8.22 -5.24
CA PHE A 151 -1.76 -9.11 -4.26
C PHE A 151 -1.98 -10.57 -4.65
N PRO A 152 -0.96 -11.42 -4.57
CA PRO A 152 -1.18 -12.84 -4.40
C PRO A 152 -1.75 -13.06 -2.99
N VAL A 153 -2.91 -13.72 -2.92
CA VAL A 153 -3.62 -14.06 -1.67
C VAL A 153 -3.66 -15.56 -1.53
N ILE A 154 -3.20 -16.08 -0.39
CA ILE A 154 -3.22 -17.51 -0.10
C ILE A 154 -4.66 -17.93 0.17
N THR A 155 -5.15 -18.91 -0.58
CA THR A 155 -6.52 -19.48 -0.46
C THR A 155 -6.53 -20.88 0.13
N ASN A 156 -5.41 -21.59 0.05
CA ASN A 156 -5.21 -22.88 0.70
C ASN A 156 -3.80 -22.93 1.29
N GLY A 157 -3.68 -23.39 2.54
CA GLY A 157 -2.48 -23.24 3.36
C GLY A 157 -2.41 -21.87 4.04
N SER A 158 -1.27 -21.58 4.68
CA SER A 158 -0.97 -20.25 5.25
C SER A 158 0.54 -20.06 5.36
N ASN A 159 1.00 -18.81 5.34
CA ASN A 159 2.37 -18.46 5.72
C ASN A 159 2.58 -18.38 7.25
N VAL A 160 1.52 -18.69 8.00
CA VAL A 160 1.47 -18.75 9.45
C VAL A 160 1.34 -20.20 9.91
N ASP A 161 2.17 -20.58 10.87
CA ASP A 161 2.01 -21.80 11.67
C ASP A 161 2.05 -21.44 13.17
N TYR A 162 1.85 -22.41 14.05
CA TYR A 162 1.84 -22.21 15.48
C TYR A 162 2.76 -23.21 16.18
N LYS A 163 3.65 -22.70 17.02
CA LYS A 163 4.58 -23.51 17.81
C LYS A 163 4.43 -23.20 19.30
N LYS A 164 4.47 -24.24 20.14
CA LYS A 164 4.49 -24.06 21.60
C LYS A 164 5.80 -23.40 22.04
N ASP A 165 5.68 -22.37 22.87
CA ASP A 165 6.81 -21.80 23.60
C ASP A 165 7.22 -22.67 24.79
N LYS A 166 8.25 -22.22 25.54
CA LYS A 166 8.78 -22.91 26.71
C LYS A 166 7.78 -23.06 27.85
N ASN A 167 6.71 -22.26 27.85
CA ASN A 167 5.63 -22.27 28.83
C ASN A 167 4.39 -23.06 28.33
N GLY A 168 4.49 -23.67 27.14
CA GLY A 168 3.41 -24.44 26.53
C GLY A 168 2.34 -23.60 25.81
N GLN A 169 2.51 -22.27 25.71
CA GLN A 169 1.57 -21.41 24.99
C GLN A 169 1.85 -21.47 23.48
N MET A 170 0.79 -21.53 22.67
CA MET A 170 0.93 -21.48 21.22
C MET A 170 1.37 -20.08 20.80
N GLN A 171 2.55 -19.97 20.21
CA GLN A 171 3.06 -18.76 19.59
C GLN A 171 2.95 -18.89 18.08
N LYS A 172 2.47 -17.81 17.45
CA LYS A 172 2.44 -17.66 16.01
C LYS A 172 3.88 -17.65 15.49
N ILE A 173 4.19 -18.53 14.54
CA ILE A 173 5.46 -18.55 13.81
C ILE A 173 5.17 -18.38 12.33
N TYR A 174 6.12 -17.81 11.61
CA TYR A 174 6.00 -17.63 10.18
C TYR A 174 6.82 -18.67 9.46
N VAL A 175 6.18 -19.31 8.49
CA VAL A 175 6.79 -20.37 7.69
C VAL A 175 6.95 -19.82 6.29
N LYS A 176 8.17 -19.39 5.99
CA LYS A 176 8.51 -18.92 4.64
C LYS A 176 8.76 -20.12 3.73
N GLN A 177 7.69 -20.69 3.19
CA GLN A 177 7.73 -21.53 1.99
C GLN A 177 7.00 -20.73 0.92
N SER A 178 7.64 -20.37 -0.20
CA SER A 178 6.96 -19.74 -1.35
C SER A 178 5.97 -20.66 -2.06
N LEU A 179 5.64 -21.79 -1.43
CA LEU A 179 4.32 -22.33 -1.11
C LEU A 179 4.57 -23.84 -0.84
N GLU A 180 3.99 -24.44 0.21
CA GLU A 180 4.03 -25.91 0.29
C GLU A 180 3.41 -26.50 -0.98
N LYS A 181 3.74 -27.75 -1.35
CA LYS A 181 3.29 -28.38 -2.62
C LYS A 181 1.78 -28.27 -2.90
N ASN A 182 0.97 -27.98 -1.87
CA ASN A 182 -0.47 -27.97 -1.91
C ASN A 182 -1.08 -26.57 -1.71
N SER A 183 -0.27 -25.55 -1.41
CA SER A 183 -0.78 -24.21 -1.20
C SER A 183 -1.13 -23.54 -2.52
N THR A 184 -2.24 -22.80 -2.54
CA THR A 184 -2.74 -22.13 -3.73
C THR A 184 -2.94 -20.65 -3.46
N THR A 185 -2.69 -19.83 -4.49
CA THR A 185 -2.90 -18.39 -4.45
C THR A 185 -3.89 -17.96 -5.51
N ILE A 186 -4.63 -16.89 -5.22
CA ILE A 186 -5.39 -16.12 -6.22
C ILE A 186 -4.88 -14.69 -6.24
N GLU A 187 -5.10 -13.99 -7.35
CA GLU A 187 -4.84 -12.57 -7.42
C GLU A 187 -6.05 -11.78 -6.90
N LYS A 188 -5.83 -10.88 -5.95
CA LYS A 188 -6.83 -9.92 -5.49
C LYS A 188 -6.37 -8.50 -5.84
N SER A 189 -7.22 -7.80 -6.57
CA SER A 189 -6.97 -6.43 -7.04
C SER A 189 -7.59 -5.41 -6.09
N TYR A 190 -6.83 -4.36 -5.79
CA TYR A 190 -7.28 -3.23 -4.99
C TYR A 190 -6.94 -1.91 -5.69
N THR A 191 -7.96 -1.12 -5.97
CA THR A 191 -7.78 0.18 -6.64
C THR A 191 -7.14 1.20 -5.71
N ILE A 192 -6.11 1.86 -6.24
CA ILE A 192 -5.43 2.99 -5.60
C ILE A 192 -6.10 4.28 -6.10
N PRO A 193 -6.66 5.12 -5.21
CA PRO A 193 -7.30 6.36 -5.63
C PRO A 193 -6.32 7.31 -6.32
N HIS A 194 -6.76 8.04 -7.35
CA HIS A 194 -5.93 9.03 -8.05
C HIS A 194 -5.35 10.11 -7.13
N SER A 195 -6.04 10.46 -6.05
CA SER A 195 -5.52 11.39 -5.05
C SER A 195 -4.22 10.89 -4.41
N ILE A 196 -4.11 9.58 -4.17
CA ILE A 196 -2.90 8.95 -3.63
C ILE A 196 -1.77 8.98 -4.66
N ILE A 197 -2.10 8.71 -5.92
CA ILE A 197 -1.13 8.79 -7.02
C ILE A 197 -0.57 10.21 -7.17
N ALA A 198 -1.42 11.23 -7.02
CA ALA A 198 -1.00 12.63 -7.02
C ALA A 198 -0.11 12.97 -5.81
N GLU A 199 -0.38 12.41 -4.63
CA GLU A 199 0.53 12.54 -3.47
C GLU A 199 1.89 11.91 -3.75
N TRP A 200 1.93 10.72 -4.35
CA TRP A 200 3.19 10.08 -4.73
C TRP A 200 3.99 10.94 -5.70
N GLN A 201 3.33 11.52 -6.71
CA GLN A 201 3.96 12.48 -7.62
C GLN A 201 4.54 13.66 -6.85
N LYS A 202 3.79 14.24 -5.91
CA LYS A 202 4.26 15.35 -5.07
C LYS A 202 5.49 14.94 -4.26
N VAL A 203 5.49 13.77 -3.61
CA VAL A 203 6.61 13.27 -2.82
C VAL A 203 7.87 13.09 -3.66
N LEU A 204 7.74 12.55 -4.87
CA LEU A 204 8.87 12.25 -5.74
C LEU A 204 9.42 13.48 -6.47
N THR A 205 8.59 14.46 -6.76
CA THR A 205 8.98 15.68 -7.50
C THR A 205 9.33 16.86 -6.60
N SER A 206 8.99 16.81 -5.30
CA SER A 206 9.29 17.90 -4.36
C SER A 206 10.79 18.17 -4.27
N ASP A 207 11.14 19.46 -4.25
CA ASP A 207 12.50 19.88 -3.97
C ASP A 207 12.77 19.84 -2.46
N LEU A 208 13.19 18.68 -1.98
CA LEU A 208 13.57 18.47 -0.58
C LEU A 208 14.94 19.11 -0.36
N GLN A 209 15.03 20.25 0.32
CA GLN A 209 16.29 20.88 0.72
C GLN A 209 16.35 20.99 2.25
N PRO A 210 17.52 20.97 2.90
CA PRO A 210 17.60 21.18 4.34
C PRO A 210 17.02 22.55 4.73
N GLY A 211 16.27 22.60 5.84
CA GLY A 211 15.54 23.78 6.28
C GLY A 211 14.23 24.03 5.50
N SER A 212 13.77 23.09 4.68
CA SER A 212 12.49 23.21 3.96
C SER A 212 11.27 22.79 4.80
N ILE A 213 11.46 22.25 6.01
CA ILE A 213 10.37 22.01 6.96
C ILE A 213 10.10 23.32 7.69
N THR A 214 9.08 24.05 7.23
CA THR A 214 8.41 25.04 8.07
C THR A 214 7.53 24.25 9.03
N ASP A 215 7.93 24.14 10.29
CA ASP A 215 7.08 23.56 11.34
C ASP A 215 5.68 24.19 11.26
N THR A 216 4.69 23.38 10.91
CA THR A 216 3.29 23.64 11.25
C THR A 216 2.83 22.49 12.11
N LEU A 217 3.14 22.59 13.39
CA LEU A 217 2.32 22.01 14.46
C LEU A 217 1.23 23.01 14.82
#